data_AF-A0A1Q7BI81-F1
#
_entry.id   AF-A0A1Q7BI81-F1
#
_cell.length_a   1.000
_cell.length_b   1.000
_cell.length_c   1.000
_cell.angle_alpha   90.00
_cell.angle_beta   90.00
_cell.angle_gamma   90.00
#
_symmetry.space_group_name_H-M   'P 1'
#
loop_
_entity.id
_entity.type
_entity.pdbx_description
1 polymer ?
#
loop_
_entity_poly.entity_id
_entity_poly.type
_entity_poly.pdbx_seq_one_letter_code
_entity_poly.pdbx_strand_id
1 'polypeptide(L)'
;MSTLTGGKSILSVDPDLGPNASVRYCQWQLAGARLAIQLSPTTEERFRQDHPAKPQVPGLGDDAYFLSNHLLIRKARIQVGVYAGTTQGTDADRDLATRAAAMVLGRL
;
A
#
# COMPACT_ATOMS: atom_id res chain seq x y z
N MET A 1 -12.09 -15.91 6.99
CA MET A 1 -11.01 -15.51 6.04
C MET A 1 -10.73 -14.02 6.25
N SER A 2 -9.46 -13.60 6.28
CA SER A 2 -9.12 -12.19 6.51
C SER A 2 -9.55 -11.34 5.31
N THR A 3 -10.34 -10.30 5.56
CA THR A 3 -10.78 -9.31 4.55
C THR A 3 -9.58 -8.61 3.90
N LEU A 4 -8.45 -8.53 4.62
CA LEU A 4 -7.21 -7.92 4.16
C LEU A 4 -6.53 -8.69 3.03
N THR A 5 -6.68 -10.01 2.96
CA THR A 5 -5.95 -10.84 1.98
C THR A 5 -6.76 -11.19 0.75
N GLY A 6 -7.96 -10.60 0.60
CA GLY A 6 -8.85 -10.89 -0.52
C GLY A 6 -9.28 -12.36 -0.57
N GLY A 7 -9.40 -13.03 0.58
CA GLY A 7 -9.77 -14.44 0.68
C GLY A 7 -8.63 -15.43 0.42
N LYS A 8 -7.40 -14.97 0.14
CA LYS A 8 -6.24 -15.84 -0.02
C LYS A 8 -5.67 -16.28 1.33
N SER A 9 -5.16 -17.51 1.39
CA SER A 9 -4.43 -18.04 2.55
C SER A 9 -3.10 -17.32 2.74
N ILE A 10 -2.78 -16.98 4.00
CA ILE A 10 -1.48 -16.43 4.40
C ILE A 10 -0.51 -17.60 4.56
N LEU A 11 0.63 -17.54 3.87
CA LEU A 11 1.72 -18.51 3.98
C LEU A 11 2.75 -18.06 5.03
N SER A 12 3.09 -16.77 5.03
CA SER A 12 3.98 -16.16 6.02
C SER A 12 3.71 -14.66 6.15
N VAL A 13 4.22 -14.07 7.23
CA VAL A 13 4.25 -12.62 7.44
C VAL A 13 5.70 -12.23 7.66
N ASP A 14 6.23 -11.40 6.77
CA ASP A 14 7.58 -10.87 6.86
C ASP A 14 7.54 -9.63 7.78
N PRO A 15 8.30 -9.62 8.89
CA PRO A 15 8.23 -8.57 9.90
C PRO A 15 8.89 -7.26 9.43
N ASP A 16 8.65 -6.20 10.20
CA ASP A 16 9.17 -4.85 9.99
C ASP A 16 10.71 -4.79 9.93
N LEU A 17 11.25 -3.72 9.36
CA LEU A 17 12.68 -3.44 9.17
C LEU A 17 13.43 -3.13 10.50
N GLY A 18 12.79 -3.41 11.64
CA GLY A 18 13.35 -3.22 12.98
C GLY A 18 13.02 -1.87 13.63
N PRO A 19 13.38 -1.70 14.91
CA PRO A 19 12.94 -0.57 15.72
C PRO A 19 13.47 0.79 15.25
N ASN A 20 14.64 0.82 14.60
CA ASN A 20 15.31 2.04 14.17
C ASN A 20 14.97 2.47 12.73
N ALA A 21 14.11 1.71 12.03
CA ALA A 21 13.73 2.05 10.67
C ALA A 21 12.80 3.27 10.67
N SER A 22 13.15 4.28 9.86
CA SER A 22 12.26 5.42 9.58
C SER A 22 11.06 5.03 8.73
N VAL A 23 11.10 3.84 8.13
CA VAL A 23 10.06 3.24 7.32
C VAL A 23 9.52 2.03 8.07
N ARG A 24 8.20 1.97 8.24
CA ARG A 24 7.51 0.77 8.71
C ARG A 24 7.11 -0.08 7.53
N TYR A 25 7.34 -1.38 7.61
CA TYR A 25 7.02 -2.32 6.56
C TYR A 25 6.36 -3.57 7.14
N CYS A 26 5.38 -4.12 6.44
CA CYS A 26 4.88 -5.46 6.71
C CYS A 26 4.42 -6.09 5.41
N GLN A 27 4.76 -7.36 5.20
CA GLN A 27 4.37 -8.10 4.01
C GLN A 27 3.76 -9.44 4.38
N TRP A 28 2.64 -9.76 3.74
CA TRP A 28 2.02 -11.07 3.77
C TRP A 28 2.35 -11.79 2.47
N GLN A 29 3.02 -12.94 2.58
CA GLN A 29 3.08 -13.91 1.50
C GLN A 29 1.73 -14.64 1.46
N LEU A 30 1.04 -14.56 0.33
CA LEU A 30 -0.26 -15.20 0.12
C LEU A 30 -0.08 -16.36 -0.87
N ALA A 31 -1.00 -17.32 -0.85
CA ALA A 31 -1.03 -18.36 -1.89
C ALA A 31 -1.17 -17.72 -3.29
N GLY A 32 -0.07 -17.74 -4.05
CA GLY A 32 0.02 -17.18 -5.41
C GLY A 32 0.01 -15.65 -5.51
N ALA A 33 0.20 -14.91 -4.42
CA ALA A 33 0.21 -13.44 -4.43
C ALA A 33 1.01 -12.86 -3.27
N ARG A 34 1.19 -11.53 -3.25
CA ARG A 34 1.74 -10.79 -2.11
C ARG A 34 0.92 -9.56 -1.80
N LEU A 35 0.86 -9.22 -0.52
CA LEU A 35 0.38 -7.94 -0.03
C LEU A 35 1.48 -7.32 0.81
N ALA A 36 1.90 -6.10 0.50
CA ALA A 36 2.89 -5.39 1.30
C ALA A 36 2.40 -3.97 1.60
N ILE A 37 2.65 -3.51 2.82
CA ILE A 37 2.34 -2.16 3.27
C ILE A 37 3.64 -1.52 3.75
N GLN A 38 3.88 -0.30 3.29
CA GLN A 38 5.01 0.53 3.65
C GLN A 38 4.49 1.88 4.16
N LEU A 39 4.98 2.35 5.30
CA LEU A 39 4.73 3.69 5.82
C LEU A 39 6.06 4.43 5.91
N SER A 40 6.15 5.60 5.30
CA SER A 40 7.33 6.46 5.36
C SER A 40 6.93 7.92 5.58
N PRO A 41 7.76 8.72 6.28
CA PRO A 41 7.58 10.16 6.32
C PRO A 41 7.62 10.77 4.91
N THR A 42 6.75 11.75 4.65
CA THR A 42 6.75 12.50 3.39
C THR A 42 6.24 13.93 3.61
N THR A 43 6.31 14.75 2.56
CA THR A 43 5.63 16.05 2.47
C THR A 43 4.74 16.08 1.24
N GLU A 44 3.80 17.02 1.18
CA GLU A 44 2.99 17.22 -0.02
C GLU A 44 3.83 17.52 -1.26
N GLU A 45 4.78 18.44 -1.13
CA GLU A 45 5.71 18.79 -2.22
C GLU A 45 6.49 17.56 -2.68
N ARG A 46 7.07 16.80 -1.74
CA ARG A 46 7.87 15.61 -2.06
C ARG A 46 7.03 14.55 -2.75
N PHE A 47 5.84 14.27 -2.24
CA PHE A 47 4.93 13.26 -2.79
C PHE A 47 4.50 13.60 -4.22
N ARG A 48 4.23 14.88 -4.52
CA ARG A 48 3.90 15.32 -5.88
C ARG A 48 5.13 15.27 -6.80
N GLN A 49 6.31 15.62 -6.29
CA GLN A 49 7.57 15.58 -7.06
C GLN A 49 7.99 14.16 -7.44
N ASP A 50 7.86 13.20 -6.54
CA ASP A 50 8.23 11.80 -6.79
C ASP A 50 7.26 11.14 -7.80
N HIS A 51 6.05 11.69 -7.96
CA HIS A 51 4.97 11.06 -8.71
C HIS A 51 4.16 12.03 -9.59
N PRO A 52 4.83 12.77 -10.49
CA PRO A 52 4.17 13.76 -11.31
C PRO A 52 3.25 13.10 -12.34
N ALA A 53 2.12 13.76 -12.62
CA ALA A 53 1.22 13.42 -13.74
C ALA A 53 0.58 12.01 -13.69
N LYS A 54 0.39 11.42 -12.50
CA LYS A 54 -0.37 10.17 -12.36
C LYS A 54 -1.86 10.44 -12.17
N PRO A 55 -2.75 9.62 -12.78
CA PRO A 55 -4.17 9.70 -12.49
C PRO A 55 -4.44 9.51 -10.99
N GLN A 56 -5.18 10.44 -10.42
CA GLN A 56 -5.53 10.39 -9.01
C GLN A 56 -6.56 9.28 -8.74
N VAL A 57 -6.39 8.60 -7.61
CA VAL A 57 -7.39 7.68 -7.06
C VAL A 57 -8.21 8.47 -6.04
N PRO A 58 -9.48 8.82 -6.33
CA PRO A 58 -10.27 9.64 -5.43
C PRO A 58 -10.66 8.87 -4.17
N GLY A 59 -10.87 9.61 -3.07
CA GLY A 59 -11.42 9.06 -1.82
C GLY A 59 -10.41 8.35 -0.91
N LEU A 60 -9.11 8.41 -1.22
CA LEU A 60 -8.05 7.81 -0.39
C LEU A 60 -7.01 8.87 -0.01
N GLY A 61 -6.91 9.14 1.29
CA GLY A 61 -5.95 10.13 1.82
C GLY A 61 -6.17 11.53 1.27
N ASP A 62 -5.12 12.33 1.32
CA ASP A 62 -5.08 13.68 0.75
C ASP A 62 -4.79 13.62 -0.76
N ASP A 63 -3.89 12.71 -1.17
CA ASP A 63 -3.55 12.42 -2.56
C ASP A 63 -3.26 10.92 -2.71
N ALA A 64 -3.65 10.31 -3.83
CA ALA A 64 -3.34 8.90 -4.11
C ALA A 64 -3.23 8.61 -5.61
N TYR A 65 -2.38 7.67 -5.99
CA TYR A 65 -2.27 7.17 -7.37
C TYR A 65 -1.69 5.76 -7.43
N PHE A 66 -1.93 5.08 -8.55
CA PHE A 66 -1.28 3.82 -8.86
C PHE A 66 0.03 4.03 -9.62
N LEU A 67 1.09 3.33 -9.20
CA LEU A 67 2.38 3.25 -9.85
C LEU A 67 2.89 1.80 -9.82
N SER A 68 3.01 1.17 -10.98
CA SER A 68 3.65 -0.15 -11.12
C SER A 68 3.18 -1.19 -10.08
N ASN A 69 1.85 -1.35 -9.95
CA ASN A 69 1.17 -2.22 -8.98
C ASN A 69 1.24 -1.81 -7.50
N HIS A 70 1.79 -0.63 -7.21
CA HIS A 70 1.67 0.02 -5.91
C HIS A 70 0.57 1.08 -5.96
N LEU A 71 -0.29 1.06 -4.95
CA LEU A 71 -1.10 2.21 -4.58
C LEU A 71 -0.31 3.06 -3.60
N LEU A 72 0.01 4.29 -4.00
CA LEU A 72 0.76 5.24 -3.20
C LEU A 72 -0.21 6.33 -2.74
N ILE A 73 -0.26 6.57 -1.43
CA ILE A 73 -1.20 7.52 -0.81
C ILE A 73 -0.43 8.43 0.12
N ARG A 74 -0.73 9.72 0.09
CA ARG A 74 -0.32 10.67 1.11
C ARG A 74 -1.47 10.90 2.07
N LYS A 75 -1.19 10.82 3.36
CA LYS A 75 -2.09 11.28 4.42
C LYS A 75 -1.27 12.12 5.39
N ALA A 76 -1.55 13.42 5.46
CA ALA A 76 -0.75 14.39 6.19
C ALA A 76 0.75 14.29 5.80
N ARG A 77 1.62 13.96 6.76
CA ARG A 77 3.08 13.82 6.58
C ARG A 77 3.56 12.37 6.42
N ILE A 78 2.65 11.47 6.05
CA ILE A 78 2.95 10.04 5.85
C ILE A 78 2.60 9.66 4.42
N GLN A 79 3.51 8.93 3.78
CA GLN A 79 3.26 8.16 2.58
C GLN A 79 2.94 6.72 2.98
N VAL A 80 1.82 6.23 2.48
CA VAL A 80 1.39 4.83 2.56
C VAL A 80 1.56 4.22 1.19
N GLY A 81 2.46 3.24 1.08
CA GLY A 81 2.60 2.40 -0.10
C GLY A 81 1.94 1.05 0.13
N VAL A 82 1.02 0.68 -0.75
CA VAL A 82 0.36 -0.62 -0.72
C VAL A 82 0.66 -1.35 -2.02
N TYR A 83 1.42 -2.43 -1.93
CA TYR A 83 1.53 -3.39 -3.02
C TYR A 83 0.50 -4.48 -2.80
N ALA A 84 -0.35 -4.73 -3.79
CA ALA A 84 -1.11 -5.96 -3.85
C ALA A 84 -0.93 -6.53 -5.25
N GLY A 85 -0.62 -7.81 -5.36
CA GLY A 85 -0.28 -8.34 -6.67
C GLY A 85 0.00 -9.82 -6.74
N THR A 86 -0.48 -10.39 -7.84
CA THR A 86 0.28 -11.39 -8.61
C THR A 86 1.34 -10.67 -9.47
N THR A 87 2.22 -11.39 -10.18
CA THR A 87 3.23 -10.77 -11.05
C THR A 87 2.66 -9.94 -12.22
N GLN A 88 1.35 -10.03 -12.49
CA GLN A 88 0.72 -9.44 -13.69
C GLN A 88 -0.07 -8.13 -13.45
N GLY A 89 -0.41 -7.79 -12.19
CA GLY A 89 -1.13 -6.54 -11.87
C GLY A 89 -2.55 -6.50 -12.45
N THR A 90 -3.50 -7.15 -11.78
CA THR A 90 -4.90 -7.25 -12.23
C THR A 90 -5.81 -6.19 -11.58
N ASP A 91 -7.03 -6.00 -12.08
CA ASP A 91 -8.02 -5.15 -11.41
C ASP A 91 -8.37 -5.67 -10.00
N ALA A 92 -8.39 -7.00 -9.83
CA ALA A 92 -8.57 -7.61 -8.51
C ALA A 92 -7.42 -7.26 -7.54
N ASP A 93 -6.19 -7.12 -8.05
CA ASP A 93 -5.04 -6.69 -7.27
C ASP A 93 -5.18 -5.20 -6.87
N ARG A 94 -5.65 -4.34 -7.78
CA ARG A 94 -5.94 -2.92 -7.48
C ARG A 94 -7.04 -2.77 -6.42
N ASP A 95 -8.11 -3.54 -6.53
CA ASP A 95 -9.19 -3.57 -5.54
C ASP A 95 -8.69 -4.03 -4.17
N LEU A 96 -7.81 -5.03 -4.15
CA LEU A 96 -7.19 -5.50 -2.92
C LEU A 96 -6.33 -4.41 -2.28
N ALA A 97 -5.49 -3.72 -3.07
CA ALA A 97 -4.68 -2.60 -2.59
C ALA A 97 -5.55 -1.47 -2.02
N THR A 98 -6.63 -1.09 -2.70
CA THR A 98 -7.54 -0.04 -2.24
C THR A 98 -8.23 -0.41 -0.92
N ARG A 99 -8.71 -1.65 -0.76
CA ARG A 99 -9.30 -2.11 0.51
C ARG A 99 -8.28 -2.14 1.65
N ALA A 100 -7.08 -2.64 1.38
CA ALA A 100 -6.00 -2.66 2.36
C ALA A 100 -5.62 -1.24 2.78
N ALA A 101 -5.49 -0.31 1.84
CA ALA A 101 -5.26 1.09 2.09
C ALA A 101 -6.33 1.71 2.99
N ALA A 102 -7.62 1.50 2.70
CA ALA A 102 -8.71 2.05 3.51
C ALA A 102 -8.62 1.60 4.98
N MET A 103 -8.26 0.34 5.23
CA MET A 103 -8.06 -0.16 6.60
C MET A 103 -6.85 0.47 7.29
N VAL A 104 -5.72 0.63 6.59
CA VAL A 104 -4.53 1.31 7.14
C VAL A 104 -4.84 2.76 7.45
N LEU A 105 -5.46 3.48 6.53
CA LEU A 105 -5.81 4.90 6.69
C LEU A 105 -6.80 5.12 7.84
N GLY A 106 -7.67 4.16 8.15
CA GLY A 106 -8.55 4.21 9.32
C GLY A 106 -7.85 4.00 10.67
N ARG A 107 -6.56 3.64 10.67
CA ARG A 107 -5.73 3.42 11.86
C ARG A 107 -4.63 4.48 12.05
N LEU A 108 -4.44 5.34 11.05
CA LEU A 108 -3.55 6.51 11.08
C LEU A 108 -4.32 7.74 11.55
#